data_AF-A0AAC8TBZ9-F1
#
_entry.id   AF-A0AAC8TBZ9-F1
#
_cell.length_a   1.000
_cell.length_b   1.000
_cell.length_c   1.000
_cell.angle_alpha   90.00
_cell.angle_beta   90.00
_cell.angle_gamma   90.00
#
_symmetry.space_group_name_H-M   'P 1'
#
loop_
_entity.id
_entity.type
_entity.pdbx_description
1 polymer ?
#
loop_
_entity_poly.entity_id
_entity_poly.type
_entity_poly.pdbx_seq_one_letter_code
_entity_poly.pdbx_strand_id
1 'polypeptide(L)'
;MARASPPGPQDESIRARLKACLLMGEMQCVVDQYLLLKDLGRMPGWLVAFQNAFAVANRRAGECEKVARAIHEGLRELAQKPVFIRFTVEGDFKQLGFDVTSNGVVVRNLQVAPTGQHVAVKLGDKVIDAYTGLVGLPLREYLARLSTVPGSRVIHEVVDEL
;
A
#
# COMPACT_ATOMS: atom_id res chain seq x y z
N MET A 1 12.91 -1.14 -36.00
CA MET A 1 12.85 -1.76 -34.67
C MET A 1 14.14 -1.41 -33.94
N ALA A 2 14.12 -0.44 -33.03
CA ALA A 2 15.31 -0.10 -32.25
C ALA A 2 15.56 -1.19 -31.21
N ARG A 3 16.73 -1.84 -31.26
CA ARG A 3 17.20 -2.73 -30.19
C ARG A 3 17.37 -1.87 -28.94
N ALA A 4 16.67 -2.21 -27.86
CA ALA A 4 16.98 -1.64 -26.56
C ALA A 4 18.40 -2.06 -26.20
N SER A 5 19.32 -1.09 -26.12
CA SER A 5 20.66 -1.33 -25.59
C SER A 5 20.52 -1.92 -24.18
N PRO A 6 21.36 -2.91 -23.82
CA PRO A 6 21.36 -3.43 -22.46
C PRO A 6 21.59 -2.27 -21.46
N PRO A 7 20.94 -2.29 -20.29
CA PRO A 7 21.12 -1.24 -19.29
C PRO A 7 22.59 -1.07 -18.93
N GLY A 8 23.03 0.18 -18.80
CA GLY A 8 24.41 0.48 -18.42
C GLY A 8 24.67 0.23 -16.92
N PRO A 9 25.94 0.18 -16.48
CA PRO A 9 26.28 0.03 -15.05
C PRO A 9 25.63 1.08 -14.13
N GLN A 10 25.39 2.30 -14.66
CA GLN A 10 24.68 3.36 -13.93
C GLN A 10 23.20 2.98 -13.69
N ASP A 11 22.52 2.43 -14.69
CA ASP A 11 21.12 2.00 -14.58
C ASP A 11 20.95 0.87 -13.55
N GLU A 12 21.91 -0.04 -13.48
CA GLU A 12 21.90 -1.11 -12.47
C GLU A 12 22.04 -0.55 -11.06
N SER A 13 22.92 0.43 -10.88
CA SER A 13 23.10 1.11 -9.59
C SER A 13 21.84 1.88 -9.17
N ILE A 14 21.16 2.56 -10.10
CA ILE A 14 19.92 3.28 -9.84
C ILE A 14 18.79 2.30 -9.53
N ARG A 15 18.70 1.19 -10.27
CA ARG A 15 17.71 0.13 -10.02
C ARG A 15 17.91 -0.52 -8.66
N ALA A 16 19.15 -0.72 -8.23
CA ALA A 16 19.46 -1.22 -6.89
C ALA A 16 19.03 -0.23 -5.80
N ARG A 17 19.29 1.07 -5.99
CA ARG A 17 18.82 2.12 -5.06
C ARG A 17 17.30 2.21 -5.02
N LEU A 18 16.62 2.17 -6.16
CA LEU A 18 15.16 2.15 -6.23
C LEU A 18 14.56 0.99 -5.43
N LYS A 19 15.15 -0.22 -5.56
CA LYS A 19 14.76 -1.38 -4.74
C LYS A 19 14.97 -1.11 -3.24
N ALA A 20 16.08 -0.51 -2.85
CA ALA A 20 16.34 -0.15 -1.46
C ALA A 20 15.30 0.87 -0.94
N CYS A 21 14.98 1.92 -1.71
CA CYS A 21 13.95 2.88 -1.35
C CYS A 21 12.59 2.20 -1.08
N LEU A 22 12.20 1.26 -1.94
CA LEU A 22 10.96 0.49 -1.79
C LEU A 22 10.97 -0.36 -0.51
N LEU A 23 12.09 -1.04 -0.22
CA LEU A 23 12.23 -1.86 0.98
C LEU A 23 12.15 -1.02 2.27
N MET A 24 12.72 0.19 2.25
CA MET A 24 12.69 1.13 3.37
C MET A 24 11.36 1.89 3.47
N GLY A 25 10.51 1.84 2.44
CA GLY A 25 9.25 2.58 2.39
C GLY A 25 9.43 4.10 2.19
N GLU A 26 10.58 4.54 1.66
CA GLU A 26 10.90 5.95 1.48
C GLU A 26 10.34 6.47 0.16
N MET A 27 9.12 7.01 0.20
CA MET A 27 8.41 7.44 -1.01
C MET A 27 9.19 8.49 -1.84
N GLN A 28 9.83 9.47 -1.19
CA GLN A 28 10.60 10.48 -1.94
C GLN A 28 11.80 9.86 -2.65
N CYS A 29 12.52 8.95 -1.99
CA CYS A 29 13.61 8.18 -2.59
C CYS A 29 13.10 7.37 -3.80
N VAL A 30 11.93 6.73 -3.70
CA VAL A 30 11.31 5.99 -4.82
C VAL A 30 11.07 6.91 -6.01
N VAL A 31 10.50 8.10 -5.77
CA VAL A 31 10.25 9.09 -6.82
C VAL A 31 11.56 9.52 -7.49
N ASP A 32 12.54 9.95 -6.71
CA ASP A 32 13.80 10.48 -7.23
C ASP A 32 14.55 9.43 -8.05
N GLN A 33 14.67 8.19 -7.54
CA GLN A 33 15.34 7.11 -8.25
C GLN A 33 14.57 6.65 -9.50
N TYR A 34 13.24 6.67 -9.47
CA TYR A 34 12.44 6.30 -10.63
C TYR A 34 12.58 7.32 -11.77
N LEU A 35 12.50 8.61 -11.46
CA LEU A 35 12.68 9.68 -12.44
C LEU A 35 14.07 9.63 -13.06
N LEU A 36 15.10 9.43 -12.24
CA LEU A 36 16.48 9.28 -12.71
C LEU A 36 16.65 8.03 -13.60
N LEU A 37 16.10 6.88 -13.21
CA LEU A 37 16.21 5.63 -13.96
C LEU A 37 15.54 5.70 -15.34
N LYS A 38 14.48 6.50 -15.46
CA LYS A 38 13.68 6.62 -16.69
C LYS A 38 13.99 7.88 -17.48
N ASP A 39 14.95 8.69 -17.02
CA ASP A 39 15.30 10.00 -17.58
C ASP A 39 14.07 10.90 -17.79
N LEU A 40 13.25 11.01 -16.73
CA LEU A 40 11.99 11.77 -16.75
C LEU A 40 12.16 13.11 -16.03
N GLY A 41 11.84 14.21 -16.73
CA GLY A 41 11.82 15.56 -16.14
C GLY A 41 10.61 15.88 -15.26
N ARG A 42 9.62 14.97 -15.16
CA ARG A 42 8.42 15.13 -14.31
C ARG A 42 7.82 13.79 -13.93
N MET A 43 7.08 13.77 -12.82
CA MET A 43 6.37 12.57 -12.36
C MET A 43 5.26 12.15 -13.34
N PRO A 44 5.22 10.87 -13.75
CA PRO A 44 4.07 10.34 -14.46
C PRO A 44 2.84 10.27 -13.54
N GLY A 45 1.64 10.31 -14.12
CA GLY A 45 0.39 10.38 -13.36
C GLY A 45 0.19 9.24 -12.37
N TRP A 46 0.56 8.01 -12.74
CA TRP A 46 0.47 6.85 -11.85
C TRP A 46 1.37 7.02 -10.61
N LEU A 47 2.54 7.64 -10.74
CA LEU A 47 3.49 7.82 -9.63
C LEU A 47 3.01 8.92 -8.68
N VAL A 48 2.33 9.94 -9.22
CA VAL A 48 1.61 10.94 -8.42
C VAL A 48 0.46 10.27 -7.64
N ALA A 49 -0.33 9.42 -8.29
CA ALA A 49 -1.41 8.68 -7.62
C ALA A 49 -0.87 7.74 -6.54
N PHE A 50 0.23 7.04 -6.82
CA PHE A 50 0.91 6.15 -5.89
C PHE A 50 1.43 6.89 -4.66
N GLN A 51 2.11 8.02 -4.83
CA GLN A 51 2.55 8.87 -3.72
C GLN A 51 1.36 9.37 -2.90
N ASN A 52 0.33 9.89 -3.58
CA ASN A 52 -0.85 10.45 -2.92
C ASN A 52 -1.66 9.39 -2.17
N ALA A 53 -1.63 8.12 -2.56
CA ALA A 53 -2.32 7.04 -1.86
C ALA A 53 -1.97 6.97 -0.35
N PHE A 54 -0.77 7.42 0.04
CA PHE A 54 -0.31 7.42 1.43
C PHE A 54 -0.55 8.73 2.20
N ALA A 55 -1.18 9.72 1.56
CA ALA A 55 -1.49 11.00 2.19
C ALA A 55 -2.47 10.80 3.37
N VAL A 56 -2.33 11.63 4.41
CA VAL A 56 -3.21 11.58 5.59
C VAL A 56 -4.69 11.76 5.22
N ALA A 57 -4.99 12.54 4.18
CA ALA A 57 -6.34 12.74 3.66
C ALA A 57 -7.03 11.44 3.18
N ASN A 58 -6.26 10.42 2.80
CA ASN A 58 -6.77 9.12 2.37
C ASN A 58 -6.96 8.12 3.51
N ARG A 59 -6.62 8.50 4.75
CA ARG A 59 -6.83 7.68 5.96
C ARG A 59 -8.24 7.87 6.50
N ARG A 60 -9.25 7.63 5.66
CA ARG A 60 -10.66 7.81 6.00
C ARG A 60 -11.55 6.75 5.37
N ALA A 61 -12.71 6.55 5.98
CA ALA A 61 -13.75 5.67 5.47
C ALA A 61 -14.16 6.00 4.02
N GLY A 62 -14.29 4.96 3.20
CA GLY A 62 -14.78 5.06 1.82
C GLY A 62 -13.70 5.26 0.73
N GLU A 63 -12.44 5.52 1.09
CA GLU A 63 -11.36 5.69 0.09
C GLU A 63 -10.62 4.38 -0.24
N CYS A 64 -10.87 3.29 0.49
CA CYS A 64 -10.04 2.09 0.48
C CYS A 64 -9.80 1.48 -0.91
N GLU A 65 -10.84 1.35 -1.75
CA GLU A 65 -10.68 0.80 -3.10
C GLU A 65 -9.82 1.68 -4.00
N LYS A 66 -10.07 2.99 -4.01
CA LYS A 66 -9.29 3.94 -4.80
C LYS A 66 -7.83 3.95 -4.38
N VAL A 67 -7.58 3.96 -3.07
CA VAL A 67 -6.23 3.87 -2.49
C VAL A 67 -5.57 2.56 -2.88
N ALA A 68 -6.25 1.42 -2.70
CA ALA A 68 -5.71 0.11 -3.03
C ALA A 68 -5.36 0.01 -4.53
N ARG A 69 -6.21 0.51 -5.44
CA ARG A 69 -5.91 0.52 -6.88
C ARG A 69 -4.66 1.33 -7.21
N ALA A 70 -4.51 2.53 -6.63
CA ALA A 70 -3.33 3.37 -6.83
C ALA A 70 -2.04 2.72 -6.30
N ILE A 71 -2.12 2.07 -5.12
CA ILE A 71 -0.99 1.31 -4.55
C ILE A 71 -0.62 0.14 -5.45
N HIS A 72 -1.62 -0.63 -5.89
CA HIS A 72 -1.43 -1.81 -6.74
C HIS A 72 -0.81 -1.43 -8.09
N GLU A 73 -1.33 -0.40 -8.76
CA GLU A 73 -0.78 0.10 -10.02
C GLU A 73 0.68 0.56 -9.84
N GLY A 74 0.96 1.40 -8.84
CA GLY A 74 2.33 1.88 -8.62
C GLY A 74 3.33 0.78 -8.32
N LEU A 75 2.94 -0.23 -7.54
CA LEU A 75 3.79 -1.40 -7.29
C LEU A 75 4.01 -2.24 -8.57
N ARG A 76 3.00 -2.38 -9.44
CA ARG A 76 3.17 -3.07 -10.74
C ARG A 76 4.11 -2.33 -11.68
N GLU A 77 3.99 -1.01 -11.79
CA GLU A 77 4.90 -0.16 -12.58
C GLU A 77 6.35 -0.25 -12.06
N LEU A 78 6.52 -0.48 -10.76
CA LEU A 78 7.80 -0.74 -10.10
C LEU A 78 8.24 -2.23 -10.18
N ALA A 79 7.65 -2.99 -11.11
CA ALA A 79 7.93 -4.40 -11.37
C ALA A 79 7.75 -5.33 -10.15
N GLN A 80 6.89 -4.95 -9.21
CA GLN A 80 6.46 -5.81 -8.11
C GLN A 80 5.26 -6.66 -8.52
N LYS A 81 4.93 -7.65 -7.69
CA LYS A 81 3.78 -8.55 -7.88
C LYS A 81 2.76 -8.39 -6.75
N PRO A 82 2.10 -7.22 -6.65
CA PRO A 82 1.04 -7.02 -5.66
C PRO A 82 -0.19 -7.83 -6.02
N VAL A 83 -0.99 -8.16 -5.01
CA VAL A 83 -2.36 -8.68 -5.13
C VAL A 83 -3.27 -7.89 -4.19
N PHE A 84 -4.57 -7.88 -4.42
CA PHE A 84 -5.48 -7.27 -3.46
C PHE A 84 -5.79 -8.22 -2.30
N ILE A 85 -6.03 -7.66 -1.13
CA ILE A 85 -6.56 -8.38 0.03
C ILE A 85 -7.79 -7.65 0.52
N ARG A 86 -8.91 -8.38 0.61
CA ARG A 86 -10.18 -7.87 1.11
C ARG A 86 -10.40 -8.37 2.53
N PHE A 87 -10.78 -7.47 3.41
CA PHE A 87 -11.19 -7.74 4.78
C PHE A 87 -12.69 -7.52 4.89
N THR A 88 -13.40 -8.49 5.48
CA THR A 88 -14.84 -8.43 5.68
C THR A 88 -15.20 -8.70 7.12
N VAL A 89 -16.08 -7.88 7.69
CA VAL A 89 -16.65 -8.07 9.02
C VAL A 89 -17.87 -8.98 8.93
N GLU A 90 -17.79 -10.15 9.54
CA GLU A 90 -18.92 -11.04 9.79
C GLU A 90 -19.54 -10.76 11.17
N GLY A 91 -20.87 -10.73 11.26
CA GLY A 91 -21.62 -10.32 12.46
C GLY A 91 -22.70 -9.28 12.16
N ASP A 92 -23.52 -8.97 13.17
CA ASP A 92 -24.68 -8.06 13.05
C ASP A 92 -24.28 -6.60 12.81
N PHE A 93 -23.10 -6.23 13.27
CA PHE A 93 -22.55 -4.89 13.12
C PHE A 93 -21.30 -4.91 12.25
N LYS A 94 -21.28 -4.03 11.25
CA LYS A 94 -20.27 -3.98 10.20
C LYS A 94 -19.21 -2.90 10.43
N GLN A 95 -18.91 -2.58 11.68
CA GLN A 95 -17.89 -1.58 11.96
C GLN A 95 -16.50 -2.20 11.88
N LEU A 96 -15.61 -1.57 11.10
CA LEU A 96 -14.19 -1.90 11.06
C LEU A 96 -13.36 -0.66 11.40
N GLY A 97 -12.56 -0.78 12.46
CA GLY A 97 -11.58 0.20 12.89
C GLY A 97 -10.15 -0.27 12.62
N PHE A 98 -9.22 0.67 12.70
CA PHE A 98 -7.79 0.44 12.65
C PHE A 98 -7.11 1.18 13.80
N ASP A 99 -6.39 0.43 14.61
CA ASP A 99 -5.66 0.92 15.76
C ASP A 99 -4.30 1.46 15.33
N VAL A 100 -4.14 2.77 15.47
CA VAL A 100 -2.85 3.45 15.32
C VAL A 100 -2.10 3.31 16.63
N THR A 101 -0.94 2.66 16.58
CA THR A 101 -0.08 2.44 17.73
C THR A 101 1.14 3.35 17.72
N SER A 102 1.52 3.88 18.88
CA SER A 102 2.80 4.56 19.11
C SER A 102 3.47 3.94 20.33
N ASN A 103 4.73 3.52 20.21
CA ASN A 103 5.47 2.82 21.28
C ASN A 103 4.70 1.64 21.90
N GLY A 104 4.00 0.86 21.06
CA GLY A 104 3.23 -0.31 21.48
C GLY A 104 1.87 0.00 22.13
N VAL A 105 1.49 1.27 22.26
CA VAL A 105 0.22 1.69 22.84
C VAL A 105 -0.72 2.19 21.74
N VAL A 106 -1.99 1.79 21.76
CA VAL A 106 -3.02 2.33 20.87
C VAL A 106 -3.25 3.80 21.25
N VAL A 107 -2.90 4.70 20.34
CA VAL A 107 -3.07 6.16 20.53
C VAL A 107 -4.31 6.69 19.82
N ARG A 108 -4.84 5.97 18.83
CA ARG A 108 -6.03 6.37 18.08
C ARG A 108 -6.68 5.16 17.42
N ASN A 109 -8.00 5.08 17.49
CA ASN A 109 -8.79 4.19 16.64
C ASN A 109 -9.38 5.00 15.48
N LEU A 110 -9.17 4.52 14.25
CA LEU A 110 -9.68 5.16 13.04
C LEU A 110 -10.74 4.26 12.41
N GLN A 111 -11.93 4.77 12.16
CA GLN A 111 -12.91 4.03 11.38
C GLN A 111 -12.44 3.93 9.92
N VAL A 112 -12.31 2.70 9.43
CA VAL A 112 -11.80 2.40 8.09
C VAL A 112 -12.92 2.02 7.13
N ALA A 113 -13.94 1.31 7.63
CA ALA A 113 -15.10 0.95 6.82
C ALA A 113 -16.41 1.16 7.59
N PRO A 114 -17.41 1.81 6.98
CA PRO A 114 -18.77 1.87 7.52
C PRO A 114 -19.59 0.63 7.15
N THR A 115 -19.22 -0.07 6.07
CA THR A 115 -19.93 -1.25 5.53
C THR A 115 -19.28 -2.58 5.91
N GLY A 116 -18.23 -2.54 6.73
CA GLY A 116 -17.50 -3.73 7.18
C GLY A 116 -16.60 -4.35 6.12
N GLN A 117 -16.42 -3.67 4.99
CA GLN A 117 -15.50 -4.08 3.93
C GLN A 117 -14.34 -3.08 3.83
N HIS A 118 -13.12 -3.61 3.86
CA HIS A 118 -11.91 -2.84 3.62
C HIS A 118 -11.01 -3.59 2.65
N VAL A 119 -10.30 -2.85 1.83
CA VAL A 119 -9.39 -3.41 0.84
C VAL A 119 -8.03 -2.75 0.97
N ALA A 120 -6.98 -3.58 0.95
CA ALA A 120 -5.59 -3.15 0.91
C ALA A 120 -4.82 -3.94 -0.15
N VAL A 121 -3.52 -3.67 -0.27
CA VAL A 121 -2.64 -4.37 -1.20
C VAL A 121 -1.70 -5.28 -0.42
N LYS A 122 -1.59 -6.54 -0.83
CA LYS A 122 -0.63 -7.50 -0.29
C LYS A 122 0.57 -7.62 -1.23
N LEU A 123 1.78 -7.48 -0.70
CA LEU A 123 3.04 -7.68 -1.41
C LEU A 123 3.93 -8.61 -0.58
N GLY A 124 4.16 -9.83 -1.06
CA GLY A 124 4.85 -10.84 -0.26
C GLY A 124 4.07 -11.15 1.02
N ASP A 125 4.69 -10.99 2.18
CA ASP A 125 4.10 -11.18 3.51
C ASP A 125 3.48 -9.89 4.10
N LYS A 126 3.63 -8.76 3.40
CA LYS A 126 3.22 -7.44 3.88
C LYS A 126 1.88 -7.01 3.31
N VAL A 127 1.13 -6.26 4.11
CA VAL A 127 -0.06 -5.50 3.73
C VAL A 127 0.32 -4.02 3.68
N ILE A 128 0.03 -3.38 2.55
CA ILE A 128 0.32 -1.99 2.23
C ILE A 128 -1.00 -1.25 2.06
N ASP A 129 -1.14 -0.18 2.82
CA ASP A 129 -2.36 0.62 2.97
C ASP A 129 -1.95 2.08 3.31
N ALA A 130 -2.88 3.02 3.18
CA ALA A 130 -2.70 4.42 3.59
C ALA A 130 -2.30 4.57 5.07
N TYR A 131 -2.72 3.62 5.92
CA TYR A 131 -2.43 3.58 7.35
C TYR A 131 -1.05 3.00 7.68
N THR A 132 -0.51 2.12 6.84
CA THR A 132 0.79 1.46 7.06
C THR A 132 1.93 2.16 6.34
N GLY A 133 1.64 2.98 5.34
CA GLY A 133 2.65 3.50 4.44
C GLY A 133 3.21 2.43 3.51
N LEU A 134 4.16 2.84 2.67
CA LEU A 134 4.78 1.97 1.66
C LEU A 134 5.54 0.78 2.26
N VAL A 135 6.11 0.95 3.46
CA VAL A 135 6.81 -0.13 4.17
C VAL A 135 5.89 -1.32 4.46
N GLY A 136 4.59 -1.06 4.64
CA GLY A 136 3.58 -2.05 4.99
C GLY A 136 3.73 -2.63 6.40
N LEU A 137 2.89 -3.61 6.72
CA LEU A 137 2.99 -4.43 7.93
C LEU A 137 2.87 -5.91 7.58
N PRO A 138 3.52 -6.83 8.30
CA PRO A 138 3.22 -8.25 8.20
C PRO A 138 1.71 -8.50 8.40
N LEU A 139 1.12 -9.43 7.65
CA LEU A 139 -0.32 -9.71 7.71
C LEU A 139 -0.85 -9.92 9.13
N ARG A 140 -0.10 -10.66 9.97
CA ARG A 140 -0.46 -10.90 11.38
C ARG A 140 -0.55 -9.61 12.18
N GLU A 141 0.41 -8.71 12.00
CA GLU A 141 0.42 -7.41 12.69
C GLU A 141 -0.68 -6.49 12.16
N TYR A 142 -0.94 -6.52 10.86
CA TYR A 142 -2.05 -5.78 10.25
C TYR A 142 -3.39 -6.22 10.85
N LEU A 143 -3.65 -7.53 10.89
CA LEU A 143 -4.87 -8.09 11.50
C LEU A 143 -5.00 -7.73 12.98
N ALA A 144 -3.90 -7.71 13.72
CA ALA A 144 -3.90 -7.30 15.13
C ALA A 144 -4.23 -5.81 15.34
N ARG A 145 -4.09 -4.98 14.29
CA ARG A 145 -4.53 -3.57 14.31
C ARG A 145 -5.96 -3.39 13.86
N LEU A 146 -6.60 -4.40 13.26
CA LEU A 146 -8.02 -4.31 12.92
C LEU A 146 -8.84 -4.55 14.18
N SER A 147 -9.81 -3.65 14.40
CA SER A 147 -10.76 -3.79 15.49
C SER A 147 -12.19 -3.77 14.97
N THR A 148 -13.04 -4.58 15.60
CA THR A 148 -14.46 -4.65 15.31
C THR A 148 -15.21 -4.78 16.64
N VAL A 149 -16.53 -4.67 16.60
CA VAL A 149 -17.34 -4.73 17.82
C VAL A 149 -17.43 -6.17 18.36
N PRO A 150 -17.67 -6.35 19.68
CA PRO A 150 -17.87 -7.67 20.26
C PRO A 150 -18.96 -8.46 19.54
N GLY A 151 -18.70 -9.75 19.30
CA GLY A 151 -19.62 -10.64 18.56
C GLY A 151 -19.41 -10.62 17.03
N SER A 152 -18.66 -9.66 16.50
CA SER A 152 -18.21 -9.66 15.11
C SER A 152 -16.80 -10.22 14.98
N ARG A 153 -16.44 -10.71 13.78
CA ARG A 153 -15.08 -11.14 13.44
C ARG A 153 -14.66 -10.63 12.06
N VAL A 154 -13.36 -10.42 11.89
CA VAL A 154 -12.78 -10.05 10.60
C VAL A 154 -12.28 -11.30 9.90
N ILE A 155 -12.78 -11.54 8.69
CA ILE A 155 -12.24 -12.52 7.74
C ILE A 155 -11.47 -11.80 6.64
N HIS A 156 -10.59 -12.51 5.95
CA HIS A 156 -9.85 -11.94 4.81
C HIS A 156 -9.68 -12.95 3.67
N GLU A 157 -9.62 -12.42 2.45
CA GLU A 157 -9.39 -13.18 1.23
C GLU A 157 -8.45 -12.41 0.30
N VAL A 158 -7.60 -13.13 -0.44
CA VAL A 158 -6.83 -12.54 -1.53
C VAL A 158 -7.70 -12.55 -2.78
N VAL A 159 -7.76 -11.41 -3.48
CA VAL A 159 -8.56 -11.26 -4.70
C VAL A 159 -7.69 -10.72 -5.83
N ASP A 160 -7.94 -11.19 -7.04
CA ASP A 160 -7.17 -10.79 -8.22
C ASP A 160 -7.57 -9.39 -8.72
N GLU A 161 -8.83 -9.02 -8.53
CA GLU A 161 -9.41 -7.75 -8.98
C GLU A 161 -10.42 -7.20 -7.96
N LEU A 162 -10.65 -5.89 -8.03
CA LEU A 162 -11.63 -5.15 -7.21
C LEU A 162 -12.80 -4.68 -8.06
#